data_AF-A0A948M4C4-F1
#
_entry.id   AF-A0A948M4C4-F1
#
_cell.length_a   1.000
_cell.length_b   1.000
_cell.length_c   1.000
_cell.angle_alpha   90.00
_cell.angle_beta   90.00
_cell.angle_gamma   90.00
#
_symmetry.space_group_name_H-M   'P 1'
#
loop_
_entity.id
_entity.type
_entity.pdbx_description
1 polymer ?
#
loop_
_entity_poly.entity_id
_entity_poly.type
_entity_poly.pdbx_seq_one_letter_code
_entity_poly.pdbx_strand_id
1 'polypeptide(L)'
;DYVLCGDKLKYGKPHPEILLRIIDRLAVKRQEVVYVGDMTVDAQAGKNARVKTVIVTTGSSSPLEIKKERPDLIIKRVADLLNIL
;
A
#
# COMPACT_ATOMS: atom_id res chain seq x y z
N ASP A 1 -5.17 -15.30 -8.02
CA ASP A 1 -4.75 -13.91 -8.30
C ASP A 1 -5.98 -13.06 -8.59
N TYR A 2 -5.89 -11.73 -8.41
CA TYR A 2 -7.00 -10.82 -8.66
C TYR A 2 -6.45 -9.43 -8.99
N VAL A 3 -7.05 -8.76 -9.98
CA VAL A 3 -6.65 -7.41 -10.41
C VAL A 3 -7.85 -6.48 -10.29
N LEU A 4 -7.65 -5.35 -9.62
CA LEU A 4 -8.66 -4.30 -9.45
C LEU A 4 -8.03 -2.94 -9.74
N CYS A 5 -8.61 -2.23 -10.70
CA CYS A 5 -8.14 -0.92 -11.15
C CYS A 5 -9.05 0.21 -10.63
N GLY A 6 -8.52 1.44 -10.62
CA GLY A 6 -9.21 2.62 -10.08
C GLY A 6 -10.52 2.97 -10.77
N ASP A 7 -10.69 2.61 -12.05
CA ASP A 7 -11.91 2.85 -12.83
C ASP A 7 -13.13 2.05 -12.30
N LYS A 8 -12.90 1.04 -11.46
CA LYS A 8 -13.95 0.20 -10.84
C LYS A 8 -14.27 0.60 -9.40
N LEU A 9 -13.69 1.70 -8.91
CA LEU A 9 -13.83 2.14 -7.52
C LEU A 9 -14.73 3.36 -7.43
N LYS A 10 -15.48 3.46 -6.34
CA LYS A 10 -16.19 4.69 -6.01
C LYS A 10 -15.24 5.75 -5.44
N TYR A 11 -14.25 5.31 -4.66
CA TYR A 11 -13.26 6.17 -4.02
C TYR A 11 -11.84 5.70 -4.33
N GLY A 12 -11.03 6.59 -4.90
CA GLY A 12 -9.60 6.38 -5.08
C GLY A 12 -8.81 6.53 -3.78
N LYS A 13 -7.51 6.19 -3.83
CA LYS A 13 -6.58 6.45 -2.71
C LYS A 13 -6.63 7.95 -2.34
N PRO A 14 -6.55 8.30 -1.05
CA PRO A 14 -6.15 7.45 0.09
C PRO A 14 -7.30 6.63 0.71
N HIS A 15 -8.48 6.59 0.11
CA HIS A 15 -9.56 5.75 0.60
C HIS A 15 -9.18 4.26 0.51
N PRO A 16 -9.49 3.43 1.53
CA PRO A 16 -9.01 2.04 1.59
C PRO A 16 -9.80 1.06 0.71
N GLU A 17 -10.78 1.53 -0.08
CA GLU A 17 -11.73 0.69 -0.83
C GLU A 17 -11.02 -0.37 -1.67
N ILE A 18 -9.99 0.01 -2.43
CA ILE A 18 -9.28 -0.92 -3.30
C ILE A 18 -8.68 -2.10 -2.51
N LEU A 19 -8.05 -1.81 -1.37
CA LEU A 19 -7.41 -2.81 -0.51
C LEU A 19 -8.46 -3.70 0.14
N LEU A 20 -9.52 -3.10 0.70
CA LEU A 20 -10.58 -3.85 1.36
C LEU A 20 -11.31 -4.80 0.39
N ARG A 21 -11.57 -4.35 -0.85
CA ARG A 21 -12.19 -5.20 -1.88
C ARG A 21 -11.29 -6.34 -2.33
N ILE A 22 -9.98 -6.11 -2.47
CA ILE A 22 -9.03 -7.18 -2.83
C ILE A 22 -8.93 -8.20 -1.69
N ILE A 23 -8.83 -7.75 -0.45
CA ILE A 23 -8.74 -8.60 0.75
C ILE A 23 -9.99 -9.48 0.89
N ASP A 24 -11.17 -8.89 0.75
CA ASP A 24 -12.45 -9.60 0.78
C ASP A 24 -12.55 -10.63 -0.36
N ARG A 25 -12.21 -10.21 -1.60
CA ARG A 25 -12.26 -11.08 -2.79
C ARG A 25 -11.34 -12.29 -2.69
N LEU A 26 -10.17 -12.13 -2.07
CA LEU A 26 -9.18 -13.19 -1.88
C LEU A 26 -9.39 -13.99 -0.59
N ALA A 27 -10.34 -13.60 0.26
CA ALA A 27 -10.65 -14.24 1.54
C ALA A 27 -9.44 -14.40 2.49
N VAL A 28 -8.55 -13.40 2.51
CA VAL A 28 -7.36 -13.35 3.38
C VAL A 28 -7.56 -12.41 4.56
N LYS A 29 -6.78 -12.59 5.63
CA LYS A 29 -6.82 -11.67 6.78
C LYS A 29 -5.91 -10.47 6.52
N ARG A 30 -6.27 -9.29 7.07
CA ARG A 30 -5.45 -8.07 6.94
C ARG A 30 -4.01 -8.25 7.44
N GLN A 31 -3.81 -9.10 8.46
CA GLN A 31 -2.50 -9.40 9.04
C GLN A 31 -1.60 -10.21 8.10
N GLU A 32 -2.17 -10.87 7.10
CA GLU A 32 -1.47 -11.68 6.09
C GLU A 32 -1.15 -10.85 4.84
N VAL A 33 -1.48 -9.55 4.84
CA VAL A 33 -1.40 -8.67 3.67
C VAL A 33 -0.31 -7.63 3.85
N VAL A 34 0.57 -7.56 2.86
CA VAL A 34 1.52 -6.46 2.68
C VAL A 34 1.07 -5.62 1.49
N TYR A 35 0.88 -4.32 1.71
CA TYR A 35 0.63 -3.36 0.66
C TYR A 35 1.91 -2.62 0.29
N VAL A 36 2.23 -2.59 -1.00
CA VAL A 36 3.42 -1.92 -1.53
C VAL A 36 2.99 -0.79 -2.45
N GLY A 37 3.52 0.41 -2.20
CA GLY A 37 3.32 1.59 -3.04
C GLY A 37 4.55 2.50 -3.04
N ASP A 38 4.43 3.67 -3.66
CA ASP A 38 5.56 4.58 -3.90
C ASP A 38 5.25 6.05 -3.59
N MET A 39 3.99 6.35 -3.26
CA MET A 39 3.53 7.70 -2.94
C MET A 39 2.90 7.80 -1.53
N THR A 40 2.77 9.03 -1.02
CA THR A 40 2.06 9.30 0.26
C THR A 40 0.63 8.76 0.28
N VAL A 41 -0.09 8.84 -0.85
CA VAL A 41 -1.45 8.32 -0.96
C VAL A 41 -1.51 6.80 -0.76
N ASP A 42 -0.43 6.07 -1.05
CA ASP A 42 -0.33 4.64 -0.77
C ASP A 42 -0.13 4.38 0.72
N ALA A 43 0.77 5.13 1.36
CA ALA A 43 1.00 5.04 2.79
C ALA A 43 -0.30 5.29 3.56
N GLN A 44 -1.05 6.31 3.17
CA GLN A 44 -2.35 6.64 3.73
C GLN A 44 -3.39 5.55 3.45
N ALA A 45 -3.46 5.03 2.22
CA ALA A 45 -4.41 3.97 1.87
C ALA A 45 -4.17 2.69 2.68
N GLY A 46 -2.92 2.26 2.81
CA GLY A 46 -2.54 1.10 3.61
C GLY A 46 -2.85 1.28 5.09
N LYS A 47 -2.55 2.45 5.65
CA LYS A 47 -2.91 2.82 7.02
C LYS A 47 -4.43 2.81 7.25
N ASN A 48 -5.20 3.38 6.33
CA ASN A 48 -6.66 3.41 6.40
C ASN A 48 -7.27 2.00 6.28
N ALA A 49 -6.62 1.11 5.52
CA ALA A 49 -7.01 -0.30 5.40
C ALA A 49 -6.52 -1.17 6.58
N ARG A 50 -5.66 -0.63 7.45
CA ARG A 50 -5.00 -1.33 8.55
C ARG A 50 -4.22 -2.56 8.08
N VAL A 51 -3.43 -2.37 7.03
CA VAL A 51 -2.52 -3.40 6.48
C VAL A 51 -1.07 -2.96 6.60
N LYS A 52 -0.15 -3.93 6.70
CA LYS A 52 1.28 -3.64 6.71
C LYS A 52 1.67 -2.95 5.40
N THR A 53 2.29 -1.79 5.48
CA THR A 53 2.54 -0.92 4.33
C THR A 53 4.03 -0.67 4.13
N VAL A 54 4.51 -0.98 2.93
CA VAL A 54 5.89 -0.76 2.50
C VAL A 54 5.90 0.30 1.40
N ILE A 55 6.72 1.34 1.58
CA ILE A 55 6.90 2.37 0.54
C ILE A 55 8.26 2.24 -0.11
N VAL A 56 8.26 2.17 -1.44
CA VAL A 56 9.46 2.20 -2.27
C VAL A 56 9.70 3.64 -2.71
N THR A 57 10.87 4.21 -2.41
CA THR A 57 11.16 5.64 -2.69
C THR A 57 11.51 5.92 -4.16
N THR A 58 10.78 5.30 -5.09
CA THR A 58 10.94 5.47 -6.54
C THR A 58 9.86 6.35 -7.17
N GLY A 59 8.82 6.70 -6.40
CA GLY A 59 7.72 7.57 -6.83
C GLY A 59 8.03 9.05 -6.73
N SER A 60 6.99 9.88 -6.85
CA SER A 60 7.09 11.34 -6.87
C SER A 60 7.01 12.01 -5.50
N SER A 61 6.64 11.27 -4.45
CA SER A 61 6.62 11.79 -3.07
C SER A 61 8.03 11.89 -2.50
N SER A 62 8.32 12.99 -1.81
CA SER A 62 9.62 13.16 -1.16
C SER A 62 9.77 12.20 0.03
N PRO A 63 11.01 11.81 0.38
CA PRO A 63 11.27 10.98 1.56
C PRO A 63 10.73 11.58 2.87
N LEU A 64 10.69 12.91 2.98
CA LEU A 64 10.15 13.59 4.15
C LEU A 64 8.62 13.44 4.25
N GLU A 65 7.91 13.58 3.13
CA GLU A 65 6.47 13.37 3.08
C GLU A 65 6.09 11.93 3.39
N ILE A 66 6.81 10.96 2.81
CA ILE A 66 6.60 9.53 3.09
C ILE A 66 6.80 9.25 4.60
N LYS A 67 7.86 9.79 5.20
CA LYS A 67 8.13 9.62 6.65
C LYS A 67 7.00 10.18 7.53
N LYS A 68 6.36 11.28 7.14
CA LYS A 68 5.24 11.87 7.90
C LYS A 68 4.02 10.93 7.97
N GLU A 69 3.82 10.10 6.95
CA GLU A 69 2.72 9.13 6.93
C GLU A 69 2.97 7.90 7.84
N ARG A 70 4.22 7.71 8.28
CA ARG A 70 4.66 6.62 9.16
C ARG A 70 4.28 5.23 8.62
N PRO A 71 4.70 4.87 7.38
CA PRO A 71 4.53 3.49 6.89
C PRO A 71 5.36 2.52 7.75
N ASP A 72 5.02 1.23 7.71
CA ASP A 72 5.72 0.19 8.47
C ASP A 72 7.18 0.01 8.01
N LEU A 73 7.44 0.22 6.71
CA LEU A 73 8.79 0.15 6.16
C LEU A 73 8.96 1.09 4.97
N ILE A 74 10.17 1.64 4.83
CA ILE A 74 10.59 2.42 3.66
C ILE A 74 11.83 1.75 3.08
N ILE A 75 11.78 1.41 1.78
CA ILE A 75 12.89 0.79 1.05
C ILE A 75 13.24 1.60 -0.20
N LYS A 76 14.45 1.41 -0.72
CA LYS A 76 14.94 2.19 -1.87
C LYS A 76 14.66 1.51 -3.20
N ARG A 77 14.70 0.18 -3.25
CA ARG A 77 14.50 -0.60 -4.47
C ARG A 77 13.43 -1.65 -4.24
N VAL A 78 12.64 -1.93 -5.27
CA VAL A 78 11.67 -3.04 -5.26
C VAL A 78 12.35 -4.37 -4.92
N ALA A 79 13.58 -4.59 -5.39
CA ALA A 79 14.37 -5.78 -5.09
C ALA A 79 14.65 -5.98 -3.59
N ASP A 80 14.62 -4.91 -2.78
CA ASP A 80 14.83 -5.01 -1.34
C ASP A 80 13.64 -5.70 -0.63
N LEU A 81 12.48 -5.83 -1.30
CA LEU A 81 11.33 -6.61 -0.82
C LEU A 81 11.68 -8.10 -0.58
N LEU A 82 12.62 -8.65 -1.36
CA LEU A 82 13.02 -10.05 -1.26
C LEU A 82 13.72 -10.38 0.07
N ASN A 83 14.18 -9.37 0.82
CA ASN A 83 14.84 -9.56 2.11
C ASN A 83 13.87 -9.48 3.30
N ILE A 84 12.58 -9.24 3.06
CA ILE A 84 11.58 -8.96 4.11
C ILE A 84 10.27 -9.75 3.97
N LEU A 85 10.11 -10.49 2.87
CA LEU A 85 9.02 -11.44 2.60
C LEU A 85 9.53 -12.86 2.82
#